data_AF-A0A167SUR0-F1
#
_entry.id   AF-A0A167SUR0-F1
#
_cell.length_a   1.000
_cell.length_b   1.000
_cell.length_c   1.000
_cell.angle_alpha   90.00
_cell.angle_beta   90.00
_cell.angle_gamma   90.00
#
_symmetry.space_group_name_H-M   'P 1'
#
loop_
_entity.id
_entity.type
_entity.pdbx_description
1 polymer ?
#
loop_
_entity_poly.entity_id
_entity_poly.type
_entity_poly.pdbx_seq_one_letter_code
_entity_poly.pdbx_strand_id
1 'polypeptide(L)'
;MSPESEPPLVAYTLQIISANDLPLRRLKVLGERNVIAKATFEDRSVQTKVCTCSSSVEWRQTFRILKPGAEPFDTCSEARKTSSVMALQLSRPTHGGSLKCGAEILISDLLLRCRYGRDAELDLRGIKSGLQGRIKIRMSLSR
;
A
#
# COMPACT_ATOMS: atom_id res chain seq x y z
N MET A 1 12.57 -17.63 -36.65
CA MET A 1 11.55 -16.84 -35.96
C MET A 1 12.16 -16.38 -34.64
N SER A 2 12.23 -15.07 -34.45
CA SER A 2 12.78 -14.46 -33.22
C SER A 2 11.92 -14.85 -32.02
N PRO A 3 12.49 -15.06 -30.82
CA PRO A 3 11.68 -15.18 -29.63
C PRO A 3 10.94 -13.86 -29.45
N GLU A 4 9.61 -13.90 -29.45
CA GLU A 4 8.78 -12.79 -29.00
C GLU A 4 9.32 -12.36 -27.66
N SER A 5 9.95 -11.19 -27.64
CA SER A 5 10.52 -10.63 -26.43
C SER A 5 9.32 -10.29 -25.55
N GLU A 6 9.09 -11.08 -24.50
CA GLU A 6 8.08 -10.76 -23.50
C GLU A 6 8.25 -9.29 -23.10
N PRO A 7 7.17 -8.49 -23.10
CA PRO A 7 7.26 -7.09 -22.77
C PRO A 7 7.96 -6.92 -21.41
N PRO A 8 8.89 -5.97 -21.27
CA PRO A 8 9.64 -5.80 -20.03
C PRO A 8 8.67 -5.53 -18.88
N LEU A 9 8.63 -6.44 -17.93
CA LEU A 9 7.77 -6.32 -16.76
C LEU A 9 8.30 -5.20 -15.87
N VAL A 10 7.52 -4.13 -15.72
CA VAL A 10 7.80 -3.12 -14.70
C VAL A 10 7.53 -3.76 -13.35
N ALA A 11 8.56 -3.96 -12.55
CA ALA A 11 8.40 -4.43 -11.18
C ALA A 11 8.37 -3.24 -10.22
N TYR A 12 7.27 -3.06 -9.50
CA TYR A 12 7.21 -2.20 -8.33
C TYR A 12 7.54 -3.04 -7.09
N THR A 13 8.42 -2.52 -6.25
CA THR A 13 8.61 -3.04 -4.89
C THR A 13 7.85 -2.12 -3.94
N LEU A 14 6.79 -2.64 -3.33
CA LEU A 14 6.01 -1.95 -2.32
C LEU A 14 6.35 -2.54 -0.95
N GLN A 15 6.75 -1.70 -0.01
CA GLN A 15 6.95 -2.08 1.38
C GLN A 15 5.91 -1.36 2.26
N ILE A 16 5.11 -2.14 2.98
CA ILE A 16 4.21 -1.63 4.01
C ILE A 16 4.94 -1.72 5.34
N ILE A 17 5.32 -0.56 5.88
CA ILE A 17 6.24 -0.47 7.02
C ILE A 17 5.47 -0.51 8.32
N SER A 18 4.60 0.48 8.54
CA SER A 18 3.86 0.63 9.79
C SER A 18 2.58 1.43 9.61
N ALA A 19 1.71 1.40 10.61
CA ALA A 19 0.60 2.34 10.75
C ALA A 19 0.55 2.86 12.18
N ASN A 20 0.46 4.18 12.31
CA ASN A 20 0.51 4.91 13.57
C ASN A 20 -0.78 5.68 13.81
N ASP A 21 -0.95 6.15 15.04
CA ASP A 21 -2.08 7.00 15.45
C ASP A 21 -3.45 6.35 15.21
N LEU A 22 -3.48 5.01 15.24
CA LEU A 22 -4.71 4.25 15.03
C LEU A 22 -5.65 4.46 16.23
N PRO A 23 -6.96 4.61 16.00
CA PRO A 23 -7.93 4.86 17.04
C PRO A 23 -8.03 3.64 17.97
N LEU A 24 -7.48 3.80 19.18
CA LEU A 24 -7.72 2.90 20.28
C LEU A 24 -9.17 3.12 20.77
N ARG A 25 -10.12 2.33 20.28
CA ARG A 25 -11.47 2.33 20.87
C ARG A 25 -11.38 1.75 22.29
N ARG A 26 -11.68 2.57 23.29
CA ARG A 26 -11.57 2.30 24.74
C ARG A 26 -12.45 1.16 25.29
N LEU A 27 -13.25 0.46 24.46
CA LEU A 27 -14.13 -0.59 24.93
C LEU A 27 -13.37 -1.91 25.09
N LYS A 28 -12.90 -2.14 26.32
CA LYS A 28 -12.22 -3.34 26.85
C LYS A 28 -12.95 -4.68 26.63
N VAL A 29 -14.14 -4.67 26.04
CA VAL A 29 -15.06 -5.84 25.99
C VAL A 29 -14.89 -6.71 24.73
N LEU A 30 -14.20 -6.22 23.70
CA LEU A 30 -14.13 -6.88 22.38
C LEU A 30 -12.68 -7.14 21.94
N GLY A 31 -12.00 -8.04 22.67
CA GLY A 31 -10.83 -8.83 22.25
C GLY A 31 -9.61 -8.10 21.67
N GLU A 32 -8.52 -8.85 21.48
CA GLU A 32 -7.39 -8.41 20.67
C GLU A 32 -7.88 -8.12 19.25
N ARG A 33 -7.80 -6.85 18.84
CA ARG A 33 -8.28 -6.45 17.52
C ARG A 33 -7.15 -6.64 16.54
N ASN A 34 -7.20 -7.69 15.76
CA ASN A 34 -6.26 -7.89 14.67
C ASN A 34 -6.49 -6.86 13.54
N VAL A 35 -5.41 -6.40 12.90
CA VAL A 35 -5.41 -5.45 11.77
C VAL A 35 -4.56 -6.00 10.65
N ILE A 36 -5.03 -5.75 9.42
CA ILE A 36 -4.35 -6.01 8.16
C ILE A 36 -4.32 -4.72 7.34
N ALA A 37 -3.25 -4.54 6.58
CA ALA A 37 -3.17 -3.53 5.55
C ALA A 37 -3.28 -4.21 4.18
N LYS A 38 -4.18 -3.71 3.34
CA LYS A 38 -4.36 -4.15 1.96
C LYS A 38 -3.99 -2.99 1.04
N ALA A 39 -3.10 -3.25 0.08
CA ALA A 39 -2.82 -2.33 -1.00
C ALA A 39 -3.40 -2.90 -2.29
N THR A 40 -4.21 -2.11 -2.97
CA THR A 40 -4.81 -2.45 -4.25
C THR A 40 -4.27 -1.47 -5.29
N PHE A 41 -3.85 -2.02 -6.42
CA PHE A 41 -3.32 -1.29 -7.55
C PHE A 41 -3.87 -1.93 -8.82
N GLU A 42 -4.68 -1.18 -9.58
CA GLU A 42 -5.42 -1.72 -10.73
C GLU A 42 -6.19 -2.99 -10.28
N ASP A 43 -6.02 -4.12 -10.97
CA ASP A 43 -6.67 -5.40 -10.63
C ASP A 43 -5.86 -6.27 -9.66
N ARG A 44 -4.73 -5.75 -9.14
CA ARG A 44 -3.82 -6.49 -8.26
C ARG A 44 -4.02 -6.02 -6.82
N SER A 45 -4.03 -6.95 -5.89
CA SER A 45 -4.03 -6.60 -4.47
C SER A 45 -3.04 -7.44 -3.69
N VAL A 46 -2.37 -6.80 -2.73
CA VAL A 46 -1.46 -7.42 -1.79
C VAL A 46 -1.92 -7.10 -0.38
N GLN A 47 -1.72 -8.02 0.54
CA GLN A 47 -2.19 -7.89 1.91
C GLN A 47 -1.09 -8.29 2.88
N THR A 48 -0.98 -7.54 3.96
CA THR A 48 -0.08 -7.89 5.05
C THR A 48 -0.57 -9.09 5.85
N LYS A 49 0.36 -9.71 6.57
CA LYS A 49 -0.01 -10.59 7.69
C LYS A 49 -0.85 -9.81 8.71
N VAL A 50 -1.63 -10.58 9.44
CA VAL A 50 -2.41 -10.10 10.57
C VAL A 50 -1.45 -9.69 11.70
N CYS A 51 -1.63 -8.47 12.21
CA CYS A 51 -0.92 -7.99 13.40
C CYS A 51 -1.93 -7.52 14.45
N THR A 52 -1.59 -7.68 15.71
CA THR A 52 -2.40 -7.17 16.83
C THR A 52 -2.45 -5.65 16.76
N CYS A 53 -3.65 -5.06 16.80
CA CYS A 53 -3.85 -3.61 16.74
C CYS A 53 -3.46 -2.97 18.07
N SER A 54 -2.26 -2.42 18.10
CA SER A 54 -1.83 -1.34 18.98
C SER A 54 -2.13 0.02 18.32
N SER A 55 -1.87 1.12 19.02
CA SER A 55 -1.88 2.48 18.45
C SER A 55 -0.85 2.66 17.33
N SER A 56 0.22 1.86 17.38
CA SER A 56 1.28 1.76 16.37
C SER A 56 1.51 0.30 16.01
N VAL A 57 1.33 -0.06 14.75
CA VAL A 57 1.53 -1.42 14.23
C VAL A 57 2.68 -1.40 13.23
N GLU A 58 3.53 -2.41 13.26
CA GLU A 58 4.67 -2.55 12.36
C GLU A 58 4.60 -3.89 11.62
N TRP A 59 4.73 -3.84 10.29
CA TRP A 59 4.75 -5.01 9.41
C TRP A 59 6.10 -5.23 8.76
N ARG A 60 6.71 -4.17 8.21
CA ARG A 60 7.90 -4.21 7.34
C ARG A 60 7.80 -5.23 6.19
N GLN A 61 6.61 -5.45 5.67
CA GLN A 61 6.38 -6.46 4.63
C GLN A 61 6.59 -5.87 3.24
N THR A 62 7.36 -6.61 2.44
CA THR A 62 7.71 -6.23 1.07
C THR A 62 6.98 -7.10 0.08
N PHE A 63 6.39 -6.46 -0.92
CA PHE A 63 5.64 -7.08 -2.01
C PHE A 63 6.24 -6.65 -3.34
N ARG A 64 6.31 -7.58 -4.29
CA ARG A 64 6.65 -7.29 -5.68
C ARG A 64 5.37 -7.28 -6.49
N ILE A 65 5.07 -6.15 -7.12
CA ILE A 65 3.90 -5.97 -7.98
C ILE A 65 4.43 -5.80 -9.40
N LEU A 66 4.11 -6.76 -10.26
CA LEU A 66 4.49 -6.70 -11.67
C LEU A 66 3.42 -5.90 -12.42
N LYS A 67 3.83 -5.07 -13.37
CA LYS A 67 2.96 -4.46 -14.37
C LYS A 67 3.50 -4.87 -15.75
N PRO A 68 2.66 -5.39 -16.66
CA PRO A 68 3.06 -5.57 -18.05
C PRO A 68 3.50 -4.20 -18.60
N GLY A 69 4.76 -4.07 -18.98
CA GLY A 69 5.26 -2.84 -19.59
C GLY A 69 4.88 -2.77 -21.06
N ALA A 70 4.66 -1.56 -21.57
CA ALA A 70 4.81 -1.33 -23.00
C ALA A 70 6.31 -1.19 -23.34
N GLU A 71 6.62 -1.31 -24.64
CA GLU A 71 7.92 -1.30 -25.33
C GLU A 71 9.19 -0.85 -24.55
N PRO A 72 10.35 -1.51 -24.77
CA PRO A 72 11.53 -1.46 -23.90
C PRO A 72 12.30 -0.14 -23.80
N PHE A 73 11.96 0.89 -24.59
CA PHE A 73 12.76 2.12 -24.64
C PHE A 73 12.34 3.22 -23.65
N ASP A 74 11.19 3.11 -22.97
CA ASP A 74 10.67 4.22 -22.13
C ASP A 74 10.07 3.79 -20.77
N THR A 75 10.27 2.54 -20.38
CA THR A 75 9.58 1.84 -19.28
C THR A 75 9.72 2.52 -17.90
N CYS A 76 10.87 3.17 -17.62
CA CYS A 76 11.07 3.95 -16.39
C CYS A 76 10.34 5.31 -16.39
N SER A 77 10.20 5.93 -17.56
CA SER A 77 9.47 7.19 -17.77
C SER A 77 7.97 6.94 -17.65
N GLU A 78 7.48 5.87 -18.27
CA GLU A 78 6.08 5.47 -18.22
C GLU A 78 5.62 5.09 -16.82
N ALA A 79 6.40 4.31 -16.07
CA ALA A 79 6.08 3.94 -14.69
C ALA A 79 5.91 5.17 -13.76
N ARG A 80 6.64 6.25 -14.03
CA ARG A 80 6.54 7.53 -13.29
C ARG A 80 5.47 8.46 -13.83
N LYS A 81 4.97 8.23 -15.05
CA LYS A 81 3.86 8.97 -15.67
C LYS A 81 2.52 8.27 -15.49
N THR A 82 2.45 7.15 -14.77
CA THR A 82 1.19 6.43 -14.56
C THR A 82 0.19 7.34 -13.84
N SER A 83 -1.02 7.41 -14.40
CA SER A 83 -2.22 7.95 -13.74
C SER A 83 -2.90 6.92 -12.82
N SER A 84 -2.29 5.74 -12.68
CA SER A 84 -2.81 4.64 -11.87
C SER A 84 -2.81 5.01 -10.38
N VAL A 85 -3.97 4.87 -9.75
CA VAL A 85 -4.19 5.12 -8.32
C VAL A 85 -3.90 3.84 -7.54
N MET A 86 -3.18 3.97 -6.43
CA MET A 86 -3.05 2.95 -5.42
C MET A 86 -4.01 3.25 -4.26
N ALA A 87 -4.88 2.29 -3.95
CA ALA A 87 -5.75 2.34 -2.79
C ALA A 87 -5.16 1.52 -1.65
N LEU A 88 -4.96 2.16 -0.50
CA LEU A 88 -4.51 1.54 0.74
C LEU A 88 -5.67 1.47 1.70
N GLN A 89 -5.91 0.30 2.27
CA GLN A 89 -7.01 0.06 3.20
C GLN A 89 -6.49 -0.66 4.43
N LEU A 90 -6.84 -0.14 5.61
CA LEU A 90 -6.71 -0.89 6.86
C LEU A 90 -8.07 -1.46 7.23
N SER A 91 -8.09 -2.75 7.49
CA SER A 91 -9.29 -3.47 7.89
C SER A 91 -9.02 -4.47 9.01
N ARG A 92 -10.09 -4.92 9.66
CA ARG A 92 -10.05 -6.05 10.58
C ARG A 92 -10.31 -7.34 9.80
N PRO A 93 -9.58 -8.43 10.07
CA PRO A 93 -9.76 -9.70 9.37
C PRO A 93 -11.09 -10.38 9.68
N THR A 94 -11.72 -10.11 10.84
CA THR A 94 -13.03 -10.69 11.21
C THR A 94 -14.21 -9.81 10.79
N HIS A 95 -15.26 -10.48 10.29
CA HIS A 95 -16.39 -9.97 9.51
C HIS A 95 -17.34 -8.95 10.21
N GLY A 96 -16.97 -8.39 11.35
CA GLY A 96 -17.78 -7.43 12.12
C GLY A 96 -17.07 -6.12 12.51
N GLY A 97 -15.89 -5.85 11.94
CA GLY A 97 -14.97 -4.84 12.47
C GLY A 97 -15.07 -3.44 11.85
N SER A 98 -15.61 -2.50 12.62
CA SER A 98 -15.74 -1.03 12.41
C SER A 98 -14.49 -0.19 12.05
N LEU A 99 -13.39 -0.79 11.57
CA LEU A 99 -12.18 -0.06 11.18
C LEU A 99 -12.02 -0.25 9.67
N LYS A 100 -12.68 0.65 8.93
CA LYS A 100 -12.49 0.82 7.50
C LYS A 100 -11.94 2.23 7.34
N CYS A 101 -10.61 2.32 7.26
CA CYS A 101 -9.95 3.54 6.85
C CYS A 101 -9.03 3.25 5.70
N GLY A 102 -8.80 4.26 4.87
CA GLY A 102 -7.96 4.12 3.71
C GLY A 102 -7.36 5.44 3.26
N ALA A 103 -6.42 5.31 2.36
CA ALA A 103 -5.78 6.41 1.66
C ALA A 103 -5.66 6.03 0.19
N GLU A 104 -5.77 7.02 -0.68
CA GLU A 104 -5.50 6.86 -2.10
C GLU A 104 -4.36 7.78 -2.49
N ILE A 105 -3.48 7.28 -3.35
CA ILE A 105 -2.35 8.06 -3.86
C ILE A 105 -2.02 7.60 -5.28
N LEU A 106 -1.64 8.54 -6.15
CA LEU A 106 -1.09 8.21 -7.46
C LEU A 106 0.25 7.48 -7.30
N ILE A 107 0.48 6.44 -8.10
CA ILE A 107 1.76 5.72 -8.08
C ILE A 107 2.94 6.64 -8.37
N SER A 108 2.78 7.55 -9.33
CA SER A 108 3.77 8.57 -9.67
C SER A 108 4.15 9.44 -8.45
N ASP A 109 3.15 9.96 -7.73
CA ASP A 109 3.34 10.72 -6.50
C ASP A 109 4.01 9.90 -5.41
N LEU A 110 3.60 8.64 -5.23
CA LEU A 110 4.17 7.76 -4.23
C LEU A 110 5.65 7.46 -4.53
N LEU A 111 6.02 7.22 -5.80
CA LEU A 111 7.40 7.05 -6.23
C LEU A 111 8.23 8.31 -5.99
N LEU A 112 7.67 9.49 -6.22
CA LEU A 112 8.33 10.76 -5.96
C LEU A 112 8.57 10.97 -4.46
N ARG A 113 7.59 10.68 -3.61
CA ARG A 113 7.72 10.74 -2.15
C ARG A 113 8.77 9.77 -1.64
N CYS A 114 8.82 8.56 -2.21
CA CYS A 114 9.76 7.51 -1.83
C CYS A 114 11.14 7.60 -2.51
N ARG A 115 11.38 8.64 -3.32
CA ARG A 115 12.65 8.84 -4.02
C ARG A 115 13.80 8.88 -3.01
N TYR A 116 14.93 8.29 -3.40
CA TYR A 116 16.14 8.15 -2.58
C TYR A 116 15.95 7.27 -1.33
N GLY A 117 15.02 6.32 -1.38
CA GLY A 117 14.78 5.37 -0.29
C GLY A 117 14.07 5.98 0.91
N ARG A 118 13.41 7.14 0.73
CA ARG A 118 12.58 7.76 1.76
C ARG A 118 11.28 6.99 1.94
N ASP A 119 10.72 7.09 3.12
CA ASP A 119 9.39 6.55 3.41
C ASP A 119 8.35 7.64 3.19
N ALA A 120 7.22 7.26 2.61
CA ALA A 120 6.05 8.10 2.50
C ALA A 120 5.09 7.81 3.66
N GLU A 121 4.57 8.86 4.26
CA GLU A 121 3.46 8.78 5.21
C GLU A 121 2.18 9.30 4.55
N LEU A 122 1.08 8.56 4.76
CA LEU A 122 -0.24 8.85 4.20
C LEU A 122 -1.29 8.82 5.31
N ASP A 123 -2.12 9.85 5.33
CA ASP A 123 -3.24 9.95 6.26
C ASP A 123 -4.35 8.96 5.89
N LEU A 124 -4.67 8.07 6.82
CA LEU A 124 -5.78 7.13 6.70
C LEU A 124 -7.08 7.81 7.13
N ARG A 125 -8.02 7.94 6.20
CA ARG A 125 -9.32 8.55 6.47
C ARG A 125 -10.40 7.50 6.59
N GLY A 126 -11.23 7.63 7.62
CA GLY A 126 -12.40 6.78 7.82
C GLY A 126 -13.61 7.25 7.00
N ILE A 127 -14.57 6.35 6.76
CA ILE A 127 -15.82 6.62 6.02
C ILE A 127 -16.63 7.77 6.62
N LYS A 128 -16.56 7.97 7.94
CA LYS A 128 -17.29 9.03 8.67
C LYS A 128 -16.45 10.30 8.91
N SER A 129 -15.56 10.63 7.97
CA SER A 129 -14.79 11.88 7.90
C SER A 129 -13.97 12.24 9.15
N GLY A 130 -12.99 11.39 9.47
CA GLY A 130 -11.96 11.72 10.46
C GLY A 130 -10.64 11.03 10.13
N LEU A 131 -9.52 11.67 10.49
CA LEU A 131 -8.22 11.03 10.48
C LEU A 131 -8.27 9.83 11.45
N GLN A 132 -8.02 8.63 10.94
CA GLN A 132 -8.00 7.37 11.68
C GLN A 132 -6.57 6.86 11.88
N GLY A 133 -5.56 7.63 11.51
CA GLY A 133 -4.15 7.28 11.67
C GLY A 133 -3.35 7.62 10.42
N ARG A 134 -2.10 7.18 10.43
CA ARG A 134 -1.15 7.37 9.33
C ARG A 134 -0.52 6.04 8.97
N ILE A 135 -0.40 5.74 7.68
CA ILE A 135 0.35 4.58 7.20
C ILE A 135 1.68 5.04 6.63
N LYS A 136 2.74 4.33 7.00
CA LYS A 136 4.09 4.52 6.49
C LYS A 136 4.42 3.41 5.50
N ILE A 137 4.75 3.81 4.29
CA ILE A 137 5.04 2.88 3.19
C ILE A 137 6.25 3.37 2.39
N ARG A 138 6.86 2.46 1.64
CA ARG A 138 7.94 2.76 0.70
C ARG A 138 7.65 2.10 -0.62
N MET A 139 7.87 2.80 -1.71
CA MET A 139 7.75 2.22 -3.04
C MET A 139 8.96 2.56 -3.91
N SER A 140 9.47 1.58 -4.63
CA SER A 140 10.56 1.75 -5.59
C SER A 140 10.29 0.97 -6.85
N LEU A 141 10.80 1.48 -7.97
CA LEU A 141 10.86 0.75 -9.22
C LEU A 141 12.06 -0.19 -9.18
N SER A 142 11.85 -1.48 -9.33
CA SER A 142 12.91 -2.44 -9.63
C SER A 142 13.18 -2.41 -11.13
N ARG A 143 14.45 -2.32 -11.52
CA ARG A 143 14.87 -2.55 -12.90
C ARG A 143 14.98 -4.04 -13.18
#